data_AF-A0A257A7R0-F1
#
_entry.id   AF-A0A257A7R0-F1
#
_cell.length_a   1.000
_cell.length_b   1.000
_cell.length_c   1.000
_cell.angle_alpha   90.00
_cell.angle_beta   90.00
_cell.angle_gamma   90.00
#
_symmetry.space_group_name_H-M   'P 1'
#
loop_
_entity.id
_entity.type
_entity.pdbx_description
1 polymer ?
#
loop_
_entity_poly.entity_id
_entity_poly.type
_entity_poly.pdbx_seq_one_letter_code
_entity_poly.pdbx_strand_id
1 'polypeptide(L)'
;MQLFGTAGIRGITNEDITPELALKVARAYGSVFHGDIAVARDTRFGAEMIEHAIISGLQSTGNRVHLLGIVPLPVFAKFVADFMDGGIIVTGSHTPPNIMGIVAVDSLGRDIPQNVAKKIEESINIVPKGVAWNEIENTLYEDALEHYMKFIEQRAKGIEG
;
A
#
# COMPACT_ATOMS: atom_id res chain seq x y z
N MET A 1 12.25 14.51 9.26
CA MET A 1 11.01 15.09 8.71
C MET A 1 9.91 14.10 9.00
N GLN A 2 8.83 14.53 9.64
CA GLN A 2 7.68 13.66 9.90
C GLN A 2 6.81 13.64 8.63
N LEU A 3 6.70 12.48 8.00
CA LEU A 3 5.94 12.27 6.77
C LEU A 3 4.62 11.54 7.04
N PHE A 4 4.62 10.58 7.97
CA PHE A 4 3.42 9.87 8.41
C PHE A 4 2.63 10.73 9.38
N GLY A 5 1.42 11.09 8.95
CA GLY A 5 0.37 11.61 9.82
C GLY A 5 -0.46 10.47 10.41
N THR A 6 -1.64 10.82 10.94
CA THR A 6 -2.58 9.86 11.55
C THR A 6 -3.13 8.80 10.59
N ALA A 7 -3.01 8.99 9.28
CA ALA A 7 -3.54 8.08 8.26
C ALA A 7 -2.66 8.10 7.00
N GLY A 8 -1.38 7.74 7.17
CA GLY A 8 -0.38 7.68 6.10
C GLY A 8 0.25 9.04 5.77
N ILE A 9 0.92 9.09 4.61
CA ILE A 9 1.55 10.30 4.05
C ILE A 9 0.53 10.96 3.13
N ARG A 10 0.33 12.28 3.24
CA ARG A 10 -0.63 13.03 2.41
C ARG A 10 -0.05 14.34 1.90
N GLY A 11 -0.53 14.78 0.75
CA GLY A 11 -0.19 16.07 0.17
C GLY A 11 -0.76 16.23 -1.23
N ILE A 12 -0.45 17.34 -1.89
CA ILE A 12 -0.91 17.63 -3.24
C ILE A 12 -0.27 16.64 -4.23
N THR A 13 -1.10 16.02 -5.07
CA THR A 13 -0.66 15.08 -6.11
C THR A 13 0.34 15.76 -7.04
N ASN A 14 1.49 15.11 -7.27
CA ASN A 14 2.55 15.58 -8.15
C ASN A 14 3.27 16.87 -7.70
N GLU A 15 3.02 17.34 -6.48
CA GLU A 15 3.80 18.40 -5.82
C GLU A 15 4.44 17.86 -4.54
N ASP A 16 3.62 17.40 -3.59
CA ASP A 16 4.08 16.77 -2.34
C ASP A 16 4.17 15.25 -2.50
N ILE A 17 3.17 14.64 -3.13
CA ILE A 17 3.10 13.20 -3.41
C ILE A 17 3.57 12.97 -4.84
N THR A 18 4.88 12.80 -4.98
CA THR A 18 5.55 12.57 -6.27
C THR A 18 5.92 11.09 -6.46
N PRO A 19 6.17 10.64 -7.71
CA PRO A 19 6.69 9.29 -7.97
C PRO A 19 8.00 9.00 -7.23
N GLU A 20 8.89 9.99 -7.10
CA GLU A 20 10.16 9.83 -6.38
C GLU A 20 9.96 9.61 -4.89
N LEU A 21 9.01 10.32 -4.27
CA LEU A 21 8.64 10.08 -2.88
C LEU A 21 8.05 8.68 -2.73
N ALA A 22 7.09 8.31 -3.59
CA ALA A 22 6.43 7.02 -3.55
C ALA A 22 7.41 5.85 -3.69
N LEU A 23 8.38 5.96 -4.61
CA LEU A 23 9.45 4.98 -4.79
C LEU A 23 10.30 4.82 -3.51
N LYS A 24 10.68 5.92 -2.88
CA LYS A 24 11.47 5.89 -1.63
C LYS A 24 10.68 5.28 -0.47
N VAL A 25 9.42 5.67 -0.32
CA VAL A 25 8.51 5.11 0.71
C VAL A 25 8.36 3.61 0.52
N ALA A 26 8.12 3.15 -0.72
CA ALA A 26 7.95 1.75 -1.03
C ALA A 26 9.21 0.93 -0.75
N ARG A 27 10.41 1.44 -1.09
CA ARG A 27 11.68 0.79 -0.73
C ARG A 27 11.89 0.70 0.78
N ALA A 28 11.63 1.79 1.49
CA ALA A 28 11.76 1.81 2.94
C ALA A 28 10.76 0.83 3.59
N TYR A 29 9.52 0.79 3.11
CA TYR A 29 8.51 -0.17 3.55
C TYR A 29 8.94 -1.62 3.26
N GLY A 30 9.38 -1.91 2.03
CA GLY A 30 9.84 -3.24 1.60
C GLY A 30 11.13 -3.73 2.28
N SER A 31 11.89 -2.82 2.91
CA SER A 31 13.01 -3.18 3.79
C SER A 31 12.58 -3.51 5.23
N VAL A 32 11.31 -3.34 5.56
CA VAL A 32 10.72 -3.68 6.87
C VAL A 32 9.77 -4.86 6.74
N PHE A 33 8.90 -4.85 5.73
CA PHE A 33 7.97 -5.92 5.40
C PHE A 33 8.51 -6.71 4.21
N HIS A 34 8.57 -8.04 4.33
CA HIS A 34 9.17 -8.93 3.34
C HIS A 34 8.18 -10.04 2.99
N GLY A 35 8.03 -10.35 1.70
CA GLY A 35 7.20 -11.44 1.22
C GLY A 35 6.18 -10.96 0.18
N ASP A 36 4.92 -11.35 0.38
CA ASP A 36 3.81 -11.02 -0.50
C ASP A 36 3.12 -9.72 -0.04
N ILE A 37 3.25 -8.65 -0.82
CA ILE A 37 2.79 -7.30 -0.47
C ILE A 37 1.66 -6.85 -1.40
N ALA A 38 0.51 -6.48 -0.84
CA ALA A 38 -0.59 -5.95 -1.63
C ALA A 38 -0.40 -4.48 -2.00
N VAL A 39 -0.76 -4.13 -3.22
CA VAL A 39 -0.87 -2.75 -3.69
C VAL A 39 -2.24 -2.51 -4.28
N ALA A 40 -2.85 -1.38 -3.94
CA ALA A 40 -4.13 -0.96 -4.46
C ALA A 40 -4.20 0.56 -4.59
N ARG A 41 -5.26 1.05 -5.23
CA ARG A 41 -5.52 2.49 -5.30
C ARG A 41 -7.01 2.83 -5.35
N ASP A 42 -7.31 4.12 -5.22
CA ASP A 42 -8.60 4.68 -5.62
C ASP A 42 -8.57 5.22 -7.07
N THR A 43 -9.60 5.98 -7.44
CA THR A 43 -9.83 6.50 -8.80
C THR A 43 -9.19 7.86 -9.08
N ARG A 44 -8.40 8.43 -8.15
CA ARG A 44 -7.85 9.78 -8.30
C ARG A 44 -6.86 9.89 -9.46
N PHE A 45 -6.83 11.06 -10.11
CA PHE A 45 -5.80 11.37 -11.10
C PHE A 45 -4.41 11.25 -10.49
N GLY A 46 -3.50 10.63 -11.23
CA GLY A 46 -2.14 10.35 -10.76
C GLY A 46 -2.01 9.17 -9.81
N ALA A 47 -3.11 8.53 -9.36
CA ALA A 47 -3.01 7.36 -8.47
C ALA A 47 -2.27 6.19 -9.13
N GLU A 48 -2.53 5.92 -10.42
CA GLU A 48 -1.82 4.90 -11.22
C GLU A 48 -0.31 5.20 -11.35
N MET A 49 0.04 6.48 -11.52
CA MET A 49 1.44 6.90 -11.58
C MET A 49 2.18 6.61 -10.25
N ILE A 50 1.52 6.90 -9.12
CA ILE A 50 2.05 6.64 -7.78
C ILE A 50 2.10 5.14 -7.48
N GLU A 51 1.08 4.38 -7.89
CA GLU A 51 1.02 2.92 -7.81
C GLU A 51 2.20 2.26 -8.52
N HIS A 52 2.51 2.65 -9.76
CA HIS A 52 3.67 2.13 -10.49
C HIS A 52 5.00 2.41 -9.79
N ALA A 53 5.16 3.59 -9.20
CA ALA A 53 6.35 3.92 -8.42
C ALA A 53 6.47 3.05 -7.15
N ILE A 54 5.35 2.75 -6.50
CA ILE A 54 5.30 1.85 -5.35
C ILE A 54 5.68 0.42 -5.75
N ILE A 55 5.08 -0.11 -6.82
CA ILE A 55 5.38 -1.45 -7.34
C ILE A 55 6.88 -1.58 -7.62
N SER A 56 7.46 -0.62 -8.36
CA SER A 56 8.90 -0.57 -8.66
C SER A 56 9.77 -0.57 -7.39
N GLY A 57 9.37 0.19 -6.38
CA GLY A 57 10.08 0.26 -5.11
C GLY A 57 10.08 -1.08 -4.35
N LEU A 58 8.91 -1.71 -4.23
CA LEU A 58 8.73 -2.99 -3.55
C LEU A 58 9.52 -4.11 -4.26
N GLN A 59 9.39 -4.24 -5.58
CA GLN A 59 10.13 -5.26 -6.35
C GLN A 59 11.64 -5.08 -6.23
N SER A 60 12.13 -3.84 -6.18
CA SER A 60 13.57 -3.58 -6.00
C SER A 60 14.12 -4.04 -4.64
N THR A 61 13.23 -4.34 -3.69
CA THR A 61 13.57 -4.91 -2.38
C THR A 61 13.30 -6.42 -2.27
N GLY A 62 12.99 -7.08 -3.38
CA GLY A 62 12.72 -8.53 -3.44
C GLY A 62 11.33 -8.93 -2.96
N ASN A 63 10.42 -7.97 -2.82
CA ASN A 63 9.02 -8.24 -2.47
C ASN A 63 8.21 -8.60 -3.71
N ARG A 64 7.37 -9.64 -3.58
CA ARG A 64 6.36 -9.96 -4.59
C ARG A 64 5.17 -9.05 -4.40
N VAL A 65 4.68 -8.48 -5.49
CA VAL A 65 3.59 -7.49 -5.43
C VAL A 65 2.29 -8.11 -5.93
N HIS A 66 1.25 -8.07 -5.10
CA HIS A 66 -0.12 -8.44 -5.47
C HIS A 66 -0.92 -7.16 -5.74
N LEU A 67 -1.17 -6.87 -7.02
CA LEU A 67 -1.90 -5.70 -7.46
C LEU A 67 -3.40 -5.98 -7.47
N LEU A 68 -4.14 -5.31 -6.59
CA LEU A 68 -5.59 -5.47 -6.45
C LEU A 68 -6.38 -4.48 -7.32
N GLY A 69 -5.69 -3.54 -7.98
CA GLY A 69 -6.30 -2.49 -8.77
C GLY A 69 -7.10 -1.49 -7.94
N ILE A 70 -8.26 -1.09 -8.45
CA ILE A 70 -9.13 -0.09 -7.82
C ILE A 70 -10.06 -0.77 -6.82
N VAL A 71 -9.79 -0.60 -5.52
CA VAL A 71 -10.63 -1.19 -4.46
C VAL A 71 -10.83 -0.23 -3.28
N PRO A 72 -11.98 -0.32 -2.57
CA PRO A 72 -12.16 0.39 -1.30
C PRO A 72 -11.15 -0.02 -0.23
N LEU A 73 -10.80 0.90 0.66
CA LEU A 73 -9.87 0.64 1.77
C LEU A 73 -10.25 -0.60 2.63
N PRO A 74 -11.54 -0.84 2.98
CA PRO A 74 -11.91 -2.05 3.73
C PRO A 74 -11.66 -3.36 2.97
N VAL A 75 -11.84 -3.35 1.65
CA VAL A 75 -11.57 -4.52 0.77
C VAL A 75 -10.08 -4.81 0.80
N PHE A 76 -9.26 -3.78 0.58
CA PHE A 76 -7.81 -3.87 0.65
C PHE A 76 -7.31 -4.36 2.01
N ALA A 77 -7.73 -3.72 3.09
CA ALA A 77 -7.33 -4.09 4.45
C ALA A 77 -7.69 -5.54 4.79
N LYS A 78 -8.89 -5.97 4.40
CA LYS A 78 -9.33 -7.35 4.63
C LYS A 78 -8.51 -8.36 3.80
N PHE A 79 -8.22 -8.04 2.54
CA PHE A 79 -7.38 -8.89 1.70
C PHE A 79 -5.97 -9.03 2.27
N VAL A 80 -5.36 -7.93 2.74
CA VAL A 80 -4.06 -7.96 3.41
C VAL A 80 -4.09 -8.89 4.63
N ALA A 81 -5.08 -8.71 5.51
CA ALA A 81 -5.18 -9.47 6.75
C ALA A 81 -5.34 -10.99 6.54
N ASP A 82 -5.85 -11.42 5.39
CA ASP A 82 -6.11 -12.83 5.10
C ASP A 82 -4.98 -13.51 4.33
N PHE A 83 -4.23 -12.77 3.51
CA PHE A 83 -3.37 -13.38 2.49
C PHE A 83 -1.96 -12.77 2.36
N MET A 84 -1.68 -11.63 2.97
CA MET A 84 -0.48 -10.85 2.64
C MET A 84 0.37 -10.57 3.89
N ASP A 85 1.65 -10.29 3.67
CA ASP A 85 2.59 -9.88 4.72
C ASP A 85 2.51 -8.36 5.02
N GLY A 86 1.75 -7.63 4.21
CA GLY A 86 1.45 -6.22 4.36
C GLY A 86 0.89 -5.59 3.09
N GLY A 87 0.76 -4.27 3.06
CA GLY A 87 0.36 -3.58 1.85
C GLY A 87 0.48 -2.06 1.89
N ILE A 88 0.39 -1.47 0.70
CA ILE A 88 0.26 -0.03 0.50
C ILE A 88 -0.95 0.27 -0.40
N ILE A 89 -1.82 1.19 0.02
CA ILE A 89 -2.93 1.69 -0.79
C ILE A 89 -2.78 3.19 -1.07
N VAL A 90 -2.95 3.55 -2.34
CA VAL A 90 -2.90 4.94 -2.83
C VAL A 90 -4.30 5.52 -2.79
N THR A 91 -4.57 6.40 -1.83
CA THR A 91 -5.91 7.01 -1.69
C THR A 91 -5.88 8.34 -0.95
N GLY A 92 -6.70 9.29 -1.40
CA GLY A 92 -7.00 10.50 -0.62
C GLY A 92 -8.18 10.33 0.34
N SER A 93 -8.87 9.18 0.33
CA SER A 93 -10.10 8.98 1.11
C SER A 93 -11.10 10.11 0.84
N HIS A 94 -11.50 10.87 1.87
CA HIS A 94 -12.45 11.98 1.81
C HIS A 94 -11.82 13.36 1.51
N THR A 95 -10.51 13.43 1.22
CA THR A 95 -9.84 14.72 0.96
C THR A 95 -10.25 15.33 -0.38
N PRO A 96 -9.99 16.63 -0.59
CA PRO A 96 -10.17 17.27 -1.90
C PRO A 96 -9.47 16.48 -3.04
N PRO A 97 -9.97 16.57 -4.29
CA PRO A 97 -9.48 15.74 -5.41
C PRO A 97 -7.99 15.85 -5.71
N ASN A 98 -7.37 16.99 -5.42
CA ASN A 98 -5.95 17.26 -5.65
C ASN A 98 -5.03 16.70 -4.55
N ILE A 99 -5.57 16.14 -3.47
CA ILE A 99 -4.80 15.54 -2.38
C ILE A 99 -4.71 14.03 -2.59
N MET A 100 -3.48 13.50 -2.61
CA MET A 100 -3.19 12.07 -2.65
C MET A 100 -2.70 11.61 -1.27
N GLY A 101 -2.87 10.31 -1.00
CA GLY A 101 -2.26 9.68 0.16
C GLY A 101 -1.58 8.37 -0.19
N ILE A 102 -0.50 8.05 0.54
CA ILE A 102 0.15 6.74 0.58
C ILE A 102 -0.12 6.16 1.96
N VAL A 103 -0.98 5.15 2.04
CA VAL A 103 -1.39 4.51 3.30
C VAL A 103 -0.75 3.13 3.38
N ALA A 104 0.10 2.92 4.37
CA ALA A 104 0.79 1.65 4.60
C ALA A 104 0.13 0.88 5.75
N VAL A 105 -0.06 -0.43 5.57
CA VAL A 105 -0.67 -1.32 6.56
C VAL A 105 0.26 -2.47 6.96
N ASP A 106 0.04 -3.02 8.15
CA ASP A 106 0.69 -4.24 8.64
C ASP A 106 0.03 -5.51 8.06
N SER A 107 0.57 -6.69 8.36
CA SER A 107 0.02 -8.00 7.97
C SER A 107 -1.36 -8.31 8.54
N LEU A 108 -1.89 -7.46 9.44
CA LEU A 108 -3.26 -7.58 9.95
C LEU A 108 -4.21 -6.58 9.26
N GLY A 109 -3.74 -5.91 8.20
CA GLY A 109 -4.51 -4.94 7.43
C GLY A 109 -4.79 -3.63 8.18
N ARG A 110 -4.04 -3.34 9.26
CA ARG A 110 -4.21 -2.14 10.08
C ARG A 110 -3.13 -1.13 9.77
N ASP A 111 -3.38 0.13 10.09
CA ASP A 111 -2.33 1.16 10.03
C ASP A 111 -1.08 0.70 10.78
N ILE A 112 0.09 0.92 10.16
CA ILE A 112 1.36 0.53 10.78
C ILE A 112 1.55 1.23 12.14
N PRO A 113 2.06 0.54 13.17
CA PRO A 113 2.36 1.16 14.45
C PRO A 113 3.34 2.33 14.34
N GLN A 114 3.21 3.35 15.20
CA GLN A 114 4.03 4.58 15.14
C GLN A 114 5.54 4.31 15.16
N ASN A 115 6.00 3.31 15.93
CA ASN A 115 7.41 2.92 15.96
C ASN A 115 7.89 2.30 14.63
N VAL A 116 7.01 1.62 13.89
CA VAL A 116 7.30 1.09 12.55
C VAL A 116 7.29 2.22 11.53
N ALA A 117 6.29 3.11 11.57
CA ALA A 117 6.23 4.30 10.72
C ALA A 117 7.52 5.12 10.83
N LYS A 118 7.98 5.38 12.07
CA LYS A 118 9.24 6.09 12.31
C LYS A 118 10.46 5.41 11.68
N LYS A 119 10.56 4.08 11.77
CA LYS A 119 11.67 3.33 11.13
C LYS A 119 11.65 3.48 9.61
N ILE A 120 10.46 3.46 9.01
CA ILE A 120 10.30 3.68 7.57
C ILE A 120 10.71 5.11 7.22
N GLU A 121 10.28 6.13 7.97
CA GLU A 121 10.68 7.52 7.75
C GLU A 121 12.19 7.73 7.79
N GLU A 122 12.85 7.15 8.78
CA GLU A 122 14.30 7.22 8.93
C GLU A 122 15.03 6.58 7.74
N SER A 123 14.40 5.59 7.09
CA SER A 123 14.96 4.84 5.97
C SER A 123 14.66 5.47 4.59
N ILE A 124 13.68 6.37 4.47
CA ILE A 124 13.30 7.00 3.18
C ILE A 124 14.46 7.72 2.49
N ASN A 125 15.37 8.34 3.26
CA ASN A 125 16.54 9.04 2.71
C ASN A 125 17.77 8.14 2.56
N ILE A 126 17.79 6.99 3.23
CA ILE A 126 18.84 6.00 3.13
C ILE A 126 18.38 5.01 2.06
N VAL A 127 18.54 5.37 0.78
CA VAL A 127 18.08 4.54 -0.35
C VAL A 127 18.59 3.11 -0.13
N PRO A 128 17.70 2.14 0.20
CA PRO A 128 18.13 0.78 0.46
C PRO A 128 18.78 0.22 -0.80
N LYS A 129 19.90 -0.48 -0.63
CA LYS A 129 20.51 -1.19 -1.76
C LYS A 129 19.49 -2.23 -2.23
N GLY A 130 19.18 -2.21 -3.53
CA GLY A 130 18.28 -3.20 -4.11
C GLY A 130 18.85 -4.61 -4.02
N VAL A 131 17.95 -5.59 -4.14
CA VAL A 131 18.29 -7.02 -4.17
C VAL A 131 19.05 -7.39 -5.46
N ALA A 132 19.62 -8.60 -5.50
CA ALA A 132 20.26 -9.09 -6.72
C ALA A 132 19.24 -9.28 -7.85
N TRP A 133 19.68 -9.26 -9.10
CA TRP A 133 18.79 -9.33 -10.28
C TRP A 133 17.91 -10.60 -10.29
N ASN A 134 18.37 -11.69 -9.69
CA ASN A 134 17.69 -12.98 -9.61
C ASN A 134 16.81 -13.14 -8.36
N GLU A 135 16.72 -12.10 -7.53
CA GLU A 135 15.85 -12.01 -6.34
C GLU A 135 14.69 -11.02 -6.57
N ILE A 136 14.62 -10.40 -7.76
CA ILE A 136 13.52 -9.51 -8.12
C ILE A 136 12.28 -10.36 -8.44
N GLU A 137 11.22 -10.14 -7.68
CA GLU A 137 9.94 -10.82 -7.82
C GLU A 137 9.00 -10.11 -8.81
N ASN A 138 8.03 -10.85 -9.34
CA ASN A 138 7.05 -10.34 -10.30
C ASN A 138 5.82 -9.70 -9.63
N THR A 139 5.01 -9.02 -10.44
CA THR A 139 3.67 -8.56 -10.04
C THR A 139 2.62 -9.61 -10.40
N LEU A 140 1.73 -9.92 -9.47
CA LEU A 140 0.54 -10.74 -9.66
C LEU A 140 -0.70 -9.84 -9.60
N TYR A 141 -1.75 -10.21 -10.34
CA TYR A 141 -3.02 -9.48 -10.35
C TYR A 141 -4.08 -10.30 -9.64
N GLU A 142 -4.78 -9.70 -8.68
CA GLU A 142 -5.73 -10.40 -7.80
C GLU A 142 -7.11 -9.75 -7.86
N ASP A 143 -8.17 -10.56 -7.73
CA ASP A 143 -9.54 -10.07 -7.52
C ASP A 143 -9.89 -10.08 -6.03
N ALA A 144 -9.68 -8.93 -5.38
CA ALA A 144 -9.99 -8.77 -3.96
C ALA A 144 -11.48 -8.51 -3.67
N LEU A 145 -12.26 -8.07 -4.66
CA LEU A 145 -13.68 -7.71 -4.47
C LEU A 145 -14.53 -8.96 -4.25
N GLU A 146 -14.31 -10.01 -5.04
CA GLU A 146 -15.06 -11.25 -4.89
C GLU A 146 -14.86 -11.87 -3.50
N HIS A 147 -13.62 -11.86 -2.99
CA HIS A 147 -13.30 -12.32 -1.64
C HIS A 147 -14.06 -11.53 -0.56
N TYR A 148 -14.04 -10.21 -0.66
CA TYR A 148 -14.72 -9.35 0.31
C TYR A 148 -16.24 -9.53 0.28
N MET A 149 -16.84 -9.68 -0.90
CA MET A 149 -18.28 -9.93 -1.03
C MET A 149 -18.68 -11.24 -0.33
N LYS A 150 -17.94 -12.32 -0.54
CA LYS A 150 -18.16 -13.61 0.14
C LYS A 150 -18.03 -13.47 1.66
N PHE A 151 -17.05 -12.70 2.14
CA PHE A 151 -16.88 -12.43 3.57
C PHE A 151 -18.12 -11.71 4.17
N ILE A 152 -18.63 -10.69 3.50
CA ILE A 152 -19.82 -9.96 3.95
C ILE A 152 -21.06 -10.85 3.92
N GLU A 153 -21.29 -11.60 2.84
CA GLU A 153 -22.42 -12.53 2.73
C GLU A 153 -22.44 -13.55 3.87
N GLN A 154 -21.28 -14.12 4.21
CA GLN A 154 -21.15 -15.07 5.32
C GLN A 154 -21.47 -14.44 6.67
N ARG A 155 -21.10 -13.17 6.89
CA ARG A 155 -21.37 -12.44 8.14
C ARG A 155 -22.80 -11.91 8.23
N ALA A 156 -23.44 -11.65 7.10
CA ALA A 156 -24.82 -11.20 7.04
C ALA A 156 -25.84 -12.35 7.19
N LYS A 157 -25.40 -13.61 7.08
CA LYS A 157 -26.26 -14.78 7.32
C LYS A 157 -26.89 -14.71 8.71
N GLY A 158 -28.21 -14.65 8.76
CA GLY A 158 -28.99 -14.63 10.00
C GLY A 158 -29.25 -13.24 10.58
N ILE A 159 -28.89 -12.16 9.87
CA ILE A 159 -29.35 -10.81 10.21
C ILE A 159 -30.68 -10.59 9.49
N GLU A 160 -31.78 -10.61 10.24
CA GLU A 160 -33.10 -10.19 9.74
C GLU A 160 -33.17 -8.65 9.76
N GLY A 161 -33.71 -8.06 8.69
CA GLY A 161 -33.83 -6.61 8.49
C GLY A 161 -35.11 -6.01 9.05
#